data_AF-A0A7X9QSV3-F1
#
_entry.id   AF-A0A7X9QSV3-F1
#
_cell.length_a   1.000
_cell.length_b   1.000
_cell.length_c   1.000
_cell.angle_alpha   90.00
_cell.angle_beta   90.00
_cell.angle_gamma   90.00
#
_symmetry.space_group_name_H-M   'P 1'
#
loop_
_entity.id
_entity.type
_entity.pdbx_description
1 polymer ?
#
loop_
_entity_poly.entity_id
_entity_poly.type
_entity_poly.pdbx_seq_one_letter_code
_entity_poly.pdbx_strand_id
1 'polypeptide(L)'
;MRLNEQGFTYPLTLSMLLLTSTFLIIYTEQYINEKKILKETETILKTEYYFLYCVRKVESSLQNGEQMLSSGEFLLQDGRMNYAIEDLGSTLKITFNLKLNSGETLIGFAYYNKSVKKMIKWVEKN
;
A
#
# COMPACT_ATOMS: atom_id res chain seq x y z
N MET A 1 -54.02 -36.98 -23.80
CA MET A 1 -52.61 -37.34 -23.55
C MET A 1 -52.21 -36.64 -22.25
N ARG A 2 -52.11 -37.36 -21.12
CA ARG A 2 -51.75 -36.76 -19.83
C ARG A 2 -50.23 -36.63 -19.79
N LEU A 3 -49.70 -35.41 -19.88
CA LEU A 3 -48.28 -35.15 -19.65
C LEU A 3 -47.98 -35.50 -18.19
N ASN A 4 -46.90 -36.24 -17.97
CA ASN A 4 -46.51 -36.73 -16.64
C ASN A 4 -45.91 -35.57 -15.83
N GLU A 5 -46.75 -34.83 -15.11
CA GLU A 5 -46.37 -33.63 -14.34
C GLU A 5 -45.58 -33.93 -13.05
N GLN A 6 -45.52 -35.20 -12.62
CA GLN A 6 -44.89 -35.59 -11.35
C GLN A 6 -43.35 -35.64 -11.40
N GLY A 7 -42.73 -35.57 -12.59
CA GLY A 7 -41.28 -35.60 -12.78
C GLY A 7 -40.61 -34.24 -12.99
N PHE A 8 -41.38 -33.17 -13.24
CA PHE A 8 -40.84 -31.86 -13.65
C PHE A 8 -40.34 -31.01 -12.47
N THR A 9 -40.89 -31.23 -11.28
CA THR A 9 -40.51 -30.46 -10.07
C THR A 9 -39.06 -30.72 -9.66
N TYR A 10 -38.53 -31.93 -9.86
CA TYR A 10 -37.17 -32.28 -9.43
C TYR A 10 -36.07 -31.59 -10.26
N PRO A 11 -36.10 -31.60 -11.61
CA PRO A 11 -35.17 -30.81 -12.41
C PRO A 11 -35.29 -29.29 -12.16
N LEU A 12 -36.51 -28.81 -11.89
CA LEU A 12 -36.75 -27.40 -11.61
C LEU A 12 -36.16 -26.98 -10.25
N THR A 13 -36.38 -27.77 -9.19
CA THR A 13 -35.81 -27.49 -7.86
C THR A 13 -34.30 -27.64 -7.88
N LEU A 14 -33.75 -28.62 -8.59
CA LEU A 14 -32.31 -28.76 -8.80
C LEU A 14 -31.75 -27.53 -9.52
N SER A 15 -32.42 -27.04 -10.56
CA SER A 15 -32.00 -25.84 -11.28
C SER A 15 -32.02 -24.61 -10.37
N MET A 16 -33.08 -24.42 -9.58
CA MET A 16 -33.17 -23.34 -8.60
C MET A 16 -32.10 -23.44 -7.51
N LEU A 17 -31.81 -24.65 -7.05
CA LEU A 17 -30.77 -24.90 -6.05
C LEU A 17 -29.39 -24.56 -6.62
N LEU A 18 -29.07 -25.02 -7.82
CA LEU A 18 -27.82 -24.69 -8.51
C LEU A 18 -27.66 -23.18 -8.70
N LEU A 19 -28.73 -22.51 -9.14
CA LEU A 19 -28.74 -21.07 -9.38
C LEU A 19 -28.48 -20.31 -8.07
N THR A 20 -29.15 -20.71 -6.97
CA THR A 20 -28.93 -20.15 -5.64
C THR A 20 -27.50 -20.42 -5.14
N SER A 21 -26.98 -21.63 -5.34
CA SER A 21 -25.60 -21.98 -4.97
C SER A 21 -24.58 -21.15 -5.74
N THR A 22 -24.78 -20.92 -7.05
CA THR A 22 -23.88 -20.06 -7.83
C THR A 22 -23.88 -18.62 -7.33
N PHE A 23 -25.06 -18.07 -6.99
CA PHE A 23 -25.13 -16.74 -6.41
C PHE A 23 -24.39 -16.67 -5.07
N LEU A 24 -24.59 -17.65 -4.19
CA LEU A 24 -23.90 -17.70 -2.90
C LEU A 24 -22.38 -17.74 -3.07
N ILE A 25 -21.87 -18.49 -4.04
CA ILE A 25 -20.44 -18.54 -4.36
C ILE A 25 -19.96 -17.17 -4.81
N ILE A 26 -20.64 -16.53 -5.78
CA ILE A 26 -20.27 -15.21 -6.30
C ILE A 26 -20.23 -14.17 -5.17
N TYR A 27 -21.26 -14.12 -4.33
CA TYR A 27 -21.30 -13.16 -3.22
C TYR A 27 -20.20 -13.41 -2.18
N THR A 28 -19.89 -14.67 -1.90
CA THR A 28 -18.82 -15.02 -0.95
C THR A 28 -17.46 -14.63 -1.49
N GLU A 29 -17.19 -14.92 -2.76
CA GLU A 29 -15.95 -14.51 -3.43
C GLU A 29 -15.81 -12.99 -3.48
N GLN A 30 -16.88 -12.29 -3.84
CA GLN A 30 -16.90 -10.83 -3.84
C GLN A 30 -16.57 -10.27 -2.45
N TYR A 31 -17.22 -10.80 -1.40
CA TYR A 31 -16.99 -10.35 -0.03
C TYR A 31 -15.54 -10.55 0.44
N ILE A 32 -14.96 -11.72 0.15
CA ILE A 32 -13.57 -12.01 0.49
C ILE A 32 -12.62 -11.06 -0.26
N ASN A 33 -12.88 -10.83 -1.54
CA ASN A 33 -12.05 -9.97 -2.37
C ASN A 33 -12.12 -8.50 -1.91
N GLU A 34 -13.32 -7.98 -1.61
CA GLU A 34 -13.50 -6.63 -1.07
C GLU A 34 -12.71 -6.44 0.23
N LYS A 35 -12.78 -7.41 1.16
CA LYS A 35 -11.99 -7.35 2.40
C LYS A 35 -10.49 -7.33 2.14
N LYS A 36 -10.02 -8.13 1.19
CA LYS A 36 -8.60 -8.19 0.83
C LYS A 36 -8.14 -6.86 0.23
N ILE A 37 -8.90 -6.34 -0.75
CA ILE A 37 -8.60 -5.07 -1.41
C ILE A 37 -8.61 -3.92 -0.41
N LEU A 38 -9.58 -3.87 0.51
CA LEU A 38 -9.63 -2.83 1.54
C LEU A 38 -8.37 -2.83 2.41
N LYS A 39 -7.92 -4.01 2.84
CA LYS A 39 -6.70 -4.13 3.64
C LYS A 39 -5.45 -3.73 2.84
N GLU A 40 -5.32 -4.19 1.61
CA GLU A 40 -4.20 -3.82 0.74
C GLU A 40 -4.17 -2.32 0.45
N THR A 41 -5.33 -1.72 0.20
CA THR A 41 -5.47 -0.28 -0.03
C THR A 41 -5.11 0.53 1.22
N GLU A 42 -5.53 0.09 2.41
CA GLU A 42 -5.16 0.74 3.67
C GLU A 42 -3.64 0.70 3.87
N THR A 43 -3.01 -0.45 3.63
CA THR A 43 -1.55 -0.58 3.70
C THR A 43 -0.87 0.37 2.72
N ILE A 44 -1.28 0.39 1.45
CA ILE A 44 -0.69 1.28 0.43
C ILE A 44 -0.81 2.74 0.87
N LEU A 45 -2.01 3.17 1.28
CA LEU A 45 -2.25 4.55 1.70
C LEU A 45 -1.39 4.96 2.90
N LYS A 46 -1.27 4.09 3.91
CA LYS A 46 -0.39 4.32 5.07
C LYS A 46 1.07 4.46 4.64
N THR A 47 1.51 3.59 3.74
CA THR A 47 2.87 3.55 3.22
C THR A 47 3.22 4.84 2.49
N GLU A 48 2.37 5.27 1.55
CA GLU A 48 2.51 6.52 0.82
C GLU A 48 2.52 7.73 1.76
N TYR A 49 1.60 7.74 2.74
CA TYR A 49 1.54 8.82 3.73
C TYR A 49 2.82 8.92 4.56
N TYR A 50 3.34 7.80 5.05
CA TYR A 50 4.58 7.78 5.83
C TYR A 50 5.78 8.21 5.02
N PHE A 51 5.90 7.78 3.76
CA PHE A 51 6.94 8.26 2.87
C PHE A 51 6.83 9.77 2.64
N LEU A 52 5.66 10.27 2.27
CA LEU A 52 5.45 11.71 2.04
C LEU A 52 5.77 12.54 3.29
N TYR A 53 5.32 12.08 4.46
CA TYR A 53 5.62 12.71 5.74
C TYR A 53 7.13 12.79 6.00
N CYS A 54 7.84 11.66 5.89
CA CYS A 54 9.28 11.59 6.13
C CYS A 54 10.08 12.41 5.10
N VAL A 55 9.70 12.36 3.83
CA VAL A 55 10.35 13.15 2.77
C VAL A 55 10.20 14.65 3.06
N ARG A 56 8.99 15.11 3.38
CA ARG A 56 8.75 16.52 3.72
C ARG A 56 9.49 16.94 4.98
N LYS A 57 9.55 16.06 5.98
CA LYS A 57 10.28 16.33 7.22
C LYS A 57 11.78 16.51 6.96
N VAL A 58 12.38 15.58 6.22
CA VAL A 58 13.80 15.68 5.81
C VAL A 58 14.03 16.93 4.95
N GLU A 59 13.16 17.20 3.98
CA GLU A 59 13.26 18.40 3.14
C GLU A 59 13.22 19.69 3.99
N SER A 60 12.29 19.80 4.93
CA SER A 60 12.18 20.96 5.80
C SER A 60 13.41 21.14 6.70
N SER A 61 13.93 20.06 7.29
CA SER A 61 15.16 20.11 8.09
C SER A 61 16.36 20.54 7.26
N LEU A 62 16.50 20.03 6.03
CA LEU A 62 17.56 20.43 5.10
C LEU A 62 17.42 21.88 4.63
N GLN A 63 16.19 22.38 4.45
CA GLN A 63 15.93 23.78 4.09
C GLN A 63 16.28 24.75 5.23
N ASN A 64 15.96 24.36 6.46
CA ASN A 64 16.21 25.14 7.67
C ASN A 64 17.67 25.12 8.14
N GLY A 65 18.52 24.30 7.50
CA GLY A 65 19.94 24.17 7.87
C GLY A 65 20.15 23.41 9.18
N GLU A 66 19.17 22.60 9.60
CA GLU A 66 19.35 21.72 10.75
C GLU A 66 20.45 20.69 10.44
N GLN A 67 21.35 20.45 11.39
CA GLN A 67 22.32 19.37 11.27
C GLN A 67 21.59 18.02 11.33
N MET A 68 21.18 17.53 10.16
CA MET A 68 20.74 16.15 10.02
C MET A 68 21.95 15.22 10.04
N LEU A 69 21.85 14.16 10.84
CA LEU A 69 22.80 13.06 10.80
C LEU A 69 22.76 12.39 9.42
N SER A 70 23.89 11.87 8.96
CA SER A 70 23.97 11.12 7.68
C SER A 70 23.08 9.88 7.66
N SER A 71 22.58 9.43 8.81
CA SER A 71 21.57 8.40 8.93
C SER A 71 20.80 8.55 10.24
N GLY A 72 19.55 8.09 10.26
CA GLY A 72 18.74 8.08 11.48
C GLY A 72 17.44 7.33 11.30
N GLU A 73 16.56 7.45 12.29
CA GLU A 73 15.25 6.83 12.28
C GLU A 73 14.14 7.84 12.64
N PHE A 74 12.97 7.62 12.07
CA PHE A 74 11.72 8.25 12.46
C PHE A 74 10.78 7.17 13.01
N LEU A 75 10.33 7.37 14.24
CA LEU A 75 9.27 6.55 14.82
C LEU A 75 7.93 6.99 14.24
N LEU A 76 7.18 6.02 13.72
CA LEU A 76 5.84 6.22 13.16
C LEU A 76 4.84 5.45 14.03
N GLN A 77 3.56 5.77 13.88
CA GLN A 77 2.53 5.12 14.69
C GLN A 77 2.47 3.59 14.43
N ASP A 78 2.64 3.18 13.16
CA ASP A 78 2.53 1.78 12.75
C ASP A 78 3.82 1.24 12.11
N GLY A 79 4.98 1.67 12.64
CA GLY A 79 6.27 1.20 12.18
C GLY A 79 7.39 2.19 12.43
N ARG A 80 8.46 2.04 11.66
CA ARG A 80 9.62 2.96 11.70
C ARG A 80 10.19 3.18 10.31
N MET A 81 10.69 4.39 10.09
CA MET A 81 11.36 4.78 8.85
C MET A 81 12.82 5.07 9.14
N ASN A 82 13.71 4.26 8.59
CA ASN A 82 15.14 4.53 8.64
C ASN A 82 15.53 5.35 7.41
N TYR A 83 16.40 6.33 7.58
CA TYR A 83 16.92 7.10 6.46
C TYR A 83 18.44 7.11 6.46
N ALA A 84 19.02 7.21 5.26
CA ALA A 84 20.46 7.40 5.05
C ALA A 84 20.67 8.45 3.95
N ILE A 85 21.51 9.43 4.22
CA ILE A 85 21.85 10.56 3.35
C ILE A 85 23.25 10.34 2.80
N GLU A 86 23.35 10.31 1.48
CA GLU A 86 24.59 10.22 0.73
C GLU A 86 24.82 11.52 -0.04
N ASP A 87 25.97 12.17 0.16
CA ASP A 87 26.30 13.42 -0.51
C ASP A 87 26.95 13.14 -1.87
N LEU A 88 26.27 13.54 -2.95
CA LEU A 88 26.74 13.41 -4.34
C LEU A 88 27.26 14.75 -4.89
N GLY A 89 27.64 15.68 -4.01
CA GLY A 89 28.15 17.01 -4.37
C GLY A 89 27.03 18.03 -4.50
N SER A 90 26.43 18.15 -5.70
CA SER A 90 25.35 19.11 -5.97
C SER A 90 23.97 18.64 -5.49
N THR A 91 23.83 17.33 -5.25
CA THR A 91 22.60 16.69 -4.79
C THR A 91 22.88 15.78 -3.60
N LEU A 92 21.91 15.62 -2.71
CA LEU A 92 21.92 14.61 -1.66
C LEU A 92 20.96 13.51 -2.06
N LYS A 93 21.41 12.26 -2.04
CA LYS A 93 20.55 11.09 -2.20
C LYS A 93 20.12 10.63 -0.81
N ILE A 94 18.83 10.60 -0.55
CA ILE A 94 18.27 10.07 0.68
C ILE A 94 17.58 8.75 0.38
N THR A 95 18.05 7.68 1.04
CA THR A 95 17.43 6.36 1.00
C THR A 95 16.54 6.23 2.23
N PHE A 96 15.28 5.88 2.01
CA PHE A 96 14.29 5.64 3.04
C PHE A 96 13.98 4.14 3.08
N ASN A 97 13.98 3.55 4.26
CA ASN A 97 13.62 2.16 4.50
C ASN A 97 12.52 2.11 5.56
N LEU A 98 11.30 1.88 5.10
CA LEU A 98 10.13 1.75 5.93
C LEU A 98 9.98 0.29 6.37
N LYS A 99 9.79 0.08 7.67
CA LYS A 99 9.39 -1.20 8.23
C LYS A 99 8.09 -1.01 9.00
N LEU A 100 7.00 -1.56 8.47
CA LEU A 100 5.69 -1.57 9.12
C LEU A 100 5.65 -2.67 10.20
N ASN A 101 4.75 -2.51 11.17
CA ASN A 101 4.54 -3.54 12.20
C ASN A 101 3.94 -4.83 11.63
N SER A 102 3.26 -4.74 10.48
CA SER A 102 2.79 -5.88 9.68
C SER A 102 3.93 -6.80 9.21
N GLY A 103 5.18 -6.31 9.22
CA GLY A 103 6.36 -7.00 8.71
C GLY A 103 6.75 -6.60 7.29
N GLU A 104 5.91 -5.84 6.60
CA GLU A 104 6.21 -5.31 5.26
C GLU A 104 7.37 -4.30 5.33
N THR A 105 8.28 -4.40 4.36
CA THR A 105 9.43 -3.49 4.23
C THR A 105 9.44 -2.87 2.85
N LEU A 106 9.56 -1.54 2.79
CA LEU A 106 9.65 -0.82 1.52
C LEU A 106 10.86 0.10 1.51
N ILE A 107 11.49 0.22 0.34
CA ILE A 107 12.66 1.07 0.14
C ILE A 107 12.34 2.12 -0.92
N GLY A 108 12.50 3.38 -0.55
CA GLY A 108 12.33 4.53 -1.43
C GLY A 108 13.60 5.36 -1.53
N PHE A 109 13.80 6.02 -2.67
CA PHE A 109 14.92 6.93 -2.87
C PHE A 109 14.40 8.33 -3.20
N ALA A 110 14.96 9.34 -2.54
CA ALA A 110 14.73 10.73 -2.82
C ALA A 110 16.03 11.46 -3.17
N TYR A 111 15.95 12.48 -4.01
CA TYR A 111 17.09 13.33 -4.33
C TYR A 111 16.79 14.78 -3.96
N TYR A 112 17.61 15.36 -3.09
CA TYR A 112 17.54 16.77 -2.72
C TYR A 112 18.55 17.57 -3.54
N ASN A 113 18.11 18.63 -4.19
CA ASN A 113 18.99 19.56 -4.88
C ASN A 113 19.39 20.70 -3.94
N LYS A 114 20.68 20.86 -3.65
CA LYS A 114 21.19 21.88 -2.72
C LYS A 114 21.01 23.31 -3.25
N SER A 115 21.06 23.51 -4.57
CA SER A 115 20.92 24.82 -5.20
C SER A 115 19.47 25.31 -5.18
N VAL A 116 18.53 24.42 -5.47
CA VAL A 116 17.08 24.75 -5.51
C VAL A 116 16.43 24.60 -4.13
N LYS A 117 17.12 23.96 -3.17
CA LYS A 117 16.63 23.62 -1.83
C LYS A 117 15.31 22.84 -1.85
N LYS A 118 15.18 21.90 -2.80
CA LYS A 118 13.96 21.09 -2.99
C LYS A 118 14.26 19.64 -3.27
N MET A 119 13.31 18.78 -2.91
CA MET A 119 13.24 17.40 -3.38
C MET A 119 12.85 17.35 -4.86
N ILE A 120 13.67 16.71 -5.69
CA ILE A 120 13.53 16.73 -7.16
C ILE A 120 13.15 15.38 -7.78
N LYS A 121 13.31 14.26 -7.06
CA LYS A 121 12.96 12.94 -7.59
C LYS A 121 12.65 11.97 -6.46
N TRP A 122 11.52 11.28 -6.57
CA TRP A 122 11.08 10.17 -5.72
C TRP A 122 11.00 8.90 -6.57
N VAL A 123 11.65 7.81 -6.15
CA VAL A 123 11.55 6.50 -6.78
C VAL A 123 11.30 5.46 -5.71
N GLU A 124 10.11 4.85 -5.76
CA GLU A 124 9.78 3.67 -4.96
C GLU A 124 10.37 2.45 -5.65
N LYS A 125 11.14 1.64 -4.90
CA LYS A 125 11.60 0.36 -5.39
C LYS A 125 10.66 -0.73 -4.87
N ASN A 126 9.75 -1.17 -5.74
CA ASN A 126 8.98 -2.40 -5.58
C ASN A 126 9.88 -3.64 -5.72
#